data_AF-A0A5D3KNP9-F1
#
_entry.id   AF-A0A5D3KNP9-F1
#
_cell.length_a   1.000
_cell.length_b   1.000
_cell.length_c   1.000
_cell.angle_alpha   90.00
_cell.angle_beta   90.00
_cell.angle_gamma   90.00
#
_symmetry.space_group_name_H-M   'P 1'
#
loop_
_entity.id
_entity.type
_entity.pdbx_description
1 polymer ?
#
loop_
_entity_poly.entity_id
_entity_poly.type
_entity_poly.pdbx_seq_one_letter_code
_entity_poly.pdbx_strand_id
1 'polypeptide(L)'
;MTIDMRTYSNGETFITPADVREGPLLETIADAREGKYDKPNLHFESGDVLSLNATNRKILMRAYGPTSKTWIGKQIELVLGEVTFQNKQQEAVIVRPASPSLTADEIAAATAAAPMPPRDDMDEHIPF
;
A
#
# COMPACT_ATOMS: atom_id res chain seq x y z
N MET A 1 -17.08 16.30 -14.33
CA MET A 1 -17.01 15.88 -12.91
C MET A 1 -17.92 14.69 -12.74
N THR A 2 -17.35 13.51 -12.60
CA THR A 2 -18.11 12.29 -12.32
C THR A 2 -18.26 12.22 -10.81
N ILE A 3 -19.50 12.22 -10.32
CA ILE A 3 -19.78 12.12 -8.89
C ILE A 3 -19.77 10.63 -8.54
N ASP A 4 -18.87 10.22 -7.65
CA ASP A 4 -18.88 8.87 -7.11
C ASP A 4 -20.00 8.77 -6.07
N MET A 5 -21.03 7.96 -6.36
CA MET A 5 -22.19 7.77 -5.49
C MET A 5 -21.84 6.95 -4.23
N ARG A 6 -20.67 6.28 -4.18
CA ARG A 6 -20.16 5.60 -2.98
C ARG A 6 -19.83 6.60 -1.87
N THR A 7 -19.49 7.84 -2.21
CA THR A 7 -19.29 8.93 -1.24
C THR A 7 -20.54 9.24 -0.40
N TYR A 8 -21.73 8.80 -0.85
CA TYR A 8 -23.01 8.96 -0.14
C TYR A 8 -23.50 7.66 0.52
N SER A 9 -22.76 6.56 0.35
CA SER A 9 -22.98 5.32 1.06
C SER A 9 -22.24 5.44 2.39
N ASN A 10 -22.96 5.59 3.49
CA ASN A 10 -22.43 5.92 4.83
C ASN A 10 -21.54 4.81 5.46
N GLY A 11 -20.40 4.48 4.84
CA GLY A 11 -19.37 3.61 5.41
C GLY A 11 -18.37 3.14 4.37
N GLU A 12 -17.08 3.32 4.65
CA GLU A 12 -16.01 2.60 3.94
C GLU A 12 -16.07 1.13 4.36
N THR A 13 -16.17 0.21 3.39
CA THR A 13 -16.13 -1.23 3.66
C THR A 13 -14.68 -1.68 3.75
N PHE A 14 -14.24 -2.05 4.95
CA PHE A 14 -12.86 -2.49 5.16
C PHE A 14 -12.73 -3.99 4.90
N ILE A 15 -11.83 -4.37 4.00
CA ILE A 15 -11.50 -5.77 3.73
C ILE A 15 -10.80 -6.36 4.95
N THR A 16 -11.34 -7.47 5.44
CA THR A 16 -10.83 -8.22 6.57
C THR A 16 -10.34 -9.60 6.14
N PRO A 17 -9.60 -10.33 7.00
CA PRO A 17 -9.21 -11.72 6.72
C PRO A 17 -10.41 -12.65 6.44
N ALA A 18 -11.60 -12.33 6.95
CA ALA A 18 -12.80 -13.13 6.71
C ALA A 18 -13.25 -13.08 5.25
N ASP A 19 -13.10 -11.93 4.59
CA ASP A 19 -13.53 -11.71 3.20
C ASP A 19 -12.65 -12.46 2.19
N VAL A 20 -11.38 -12.69 2.53
CA VAL A 20 -10.41 -13.45 1.71
C VAL A 20 -10.26 -14.92 2.15
N ARG A 21 -11.07 -15.36 3.12
CA ARG A 21 -11.05 -16.75 3.61
C ARG A 21 -11.72 -17.70 2.64
N GLU A 22 -12.75 -17.25 1.93
CA GLU A 22 -13.46 -18.05 0.92
C GLU A 22 -12.69 -18.14 -0.40
N GLY A 23 -11.75 -17.22 -0.64
CA GLY A 23 -10.88 -17.22 -1.80
C GLY A 23 -10.10 -15.92 -1.97
N PRO A 24 -9.12 -15.90 -2.90
CA PRO A 24 -8.43 -14.69 -3.27
C PRO A 24 -9.40 -13.66 -3.88
N LEU A 25 -9.26 -12.39 -3.49
CA LEU A 25 -9.98 -11.29 -4.12
C LEU A 25 -9.06 -10.54 -5.09
N LEU A 26 -9.50 -10.36 -6.33
CA LEU A 26 -8.78 -9.57 -7.33
C LEU A 26 -9.34 -8.16 -7.35
N GLU A 27 -8.51 -7.19 -7.02
CA GLU A 27 -8.92 -5.79 -6.86
C GLU A 27 -8.00 -4.85 -7.63
N THR A 28 -8.59 -3.77 -8.15
CA THR A 28 -7.86 -2.70 -8.84
C THR A 28 -7.75 -1.49 -7.92
N ILE A 29 -6.53 -0.97 -7.75
CA ILE A 29 -6.29 0.20 -6.89
C ILE A 29 -6.83 1.46 -7.58
N ALA A 30 -7.87 2.06 -7.01
CA ALA A 30 -8.46 3.31 -7.50
C ALA A 30 -7.81 4.54 -6.88
N ASP A 31 -7.47 4.48 -5.58
CA ASP A 31 -6.87 5.60 -4.85
C ASP A 31 -6.05 5.10 -3.66
N ALA A 32 -5.13 5.93 -3.16
CA ALA A 32 -4.33 5.64 -1.98
C ALA A 32 -4.29 6.88 -1.10
N ARG A 33 -4.90 6.80 0.08
CA ARG A 33 -5.08 7.91 1.02
C ARG A 33 -4.34 7.67 2.32
N GLU A 34 -4.02 8.74 3.03
CA GLU A 34 -3.57 8.64 4.42
C GLU A 34 -4.73 8.10 5.28
N GLY A 35 -4.50 6.97 5.93
CA GLY A 35 -5.45 6.40 6.88
C GLY A 35 -5.08 6.77 8.32
N LYS A 36 -5.68 6.05 9.27
CA LYS A 36 -5.42 6.26 10.70
C LYS A 36 -4.17 5.50 11.15
N TYR A 37 -3.58 5.95 12.26
CA TYR A 37 -2.43 5.30 12.90
C TYR A 37 -1.20 5.15 11.99
N ASP A 38 -0.95 6.14 11.13
CA ASP A 38 0.19 6.13 10.20
C ASP A 38 0.18 4.92 9.24
N LYS A 39 -1.03 4.48 8.87
CA LYS A 39 -1.26 3.41 7.88
C LYS A 39 -2.03 3.99 6.71
N PRO A 40 -1.50 3.91 5.48
CA PRO A 40 -2.23 4.32 4.29
C PRO A 40 -3.38 3.35 4.02
N ASN A 41 -4.50 3.87 3.53
CA ASN A 41 -5.64 3.11 3.06
C ASN A 41 -5.62 3.07 1.53
N LEU A 42 -5.71 1.86 0.96
CA LEU A 42 -6.00 1.69 -0.45
C LEU A 42 -7.50 1.62 -0.65
N HIS A 43 -7.99 2.41 -1.60
CA HIS A 43 -9.36 2.34 -2.07
C HIS A 43 -9.35 1.58 -3.40
N PHE A 44 -10.24 0.61 -3.52
CA PHE A 44 -10.36 -0.19 -4.73
C PHE A 44 -11.49 0.28 -5.63
N GLU A 45 -11.44 -0.11 -6.89
CA GLU A 45 -12.52 0.17 -7.86
C GLU A 45 -13.84 -0.50 -7.48
N SER A 46 -13.83 -1.58 -6.68
CA SER A 46 -15.05 -2.18 -6.11
C SER A 46 -15.76 -1.25 -5.12
N GLY A 47 -15.01 -0.34 -4.48
CA GLY A 47 -15.46 0.51 -3.38
C GLY A 47 -14.94 0.05 -2.02
N ASP A 48 -14.30 -1.11 -1.96
CA ASP A 48 -13.71 -1.63 -0.74
C ASP A 48 -12.39 -0.93 -0.39
N VAL A 49 -12.00 -1.02 0.88
CA VAL A 49 -10.83 -0.34 1.45
C VAL A 49 -9.95 -1.33 2.18
N LEU A 50 -8.64 -1.30 1.91
CA LEU A 50 -7.64 -2.05 2.65
C LEU A 50 -6.68 -1.13 3.38
N SER A 51 -6.62 -1.26 4.71
CA SER A 51 -5.58 -0.59 5.50
C SER A 51 -4.26 -1.33 5.36
N LEU A 52 -3.23 -0.66 4.82
CA LEU A 52 -1.95 -1.28 4.55
C LEU A 52 -1.12 -1.46 5.82
N ASN A 53 -0.85 -2.71 6.15
CA ASN A 53 0.18 -3.05 7.12
C ASN A 53 1.59 -2.87 6.51
N ALA A 54 2.62 -2.90 7.37
CA ALA A 54 4.01 -2.69 6.93
C ALA A 54 4.49 -3.75 5.93
N THR A 55 3.98 -4.98 6.00
CA THR A 55 4.31 -6.07 5.07
C THR A 55 3.75 -5.78 3.69
N ASN A 56 2.46 -5.45 3.59
CA ASN A 56 1.77 -5.15 2.33
C ASN A 56 2.35 -3.90 1.68
N ARG A 57 2.64 -2.86 2.46
CA ARG A 57 3.33 -1.66 1.97
C ARG A 57 4.67 -2.01 1.33
N LYS A 58 5.48 -2.87 1.97
CA LYS A 58 6.77 -3.31 1.40
C LYS A 58 6.61 -4.10 0.11
N ILE A 59 5.59 -4.95 0.01
CA ILE A 59 5.30 -5.72 -1.21
C ILE A 59 4.94 -4.77 -2.36
N LEU A 60 4.03 -3.83 -2.12
CA LEU A 60 3.61 -2.85 -3.12
C LEU A 60 4.75 -1.92 -3.53
N MET A 61 5.56 -1.45 -2.57
CA MET A 61 6.73 -0.63 -2.88
C MET A 61 7.75 -1.36 -3.76
N ARG A 62 7.94 -2.67 -3.55
CA ARG A 62 8.84 -3.48 -4.38
C ARG A 62 8.29 -3.74 -5.77
N ALA A 63 6.97 -3.90 -5.90
CA ALA A 63 6.32 -4.23 -7.17
C ALA A 63 6.07 -2.99 -8.03
N TYR A 64 5.66 -1.89 -7.39
CA TYR A 64 5.15 -0.71 -8.06
C TYR A 64 5.91 0.58 -7.73
N GLY A 65 6.97 0.51 -6.92
CA GLY A 65 7.78 1.66 -6.54
C GLY A 65 7.27 2.39 -5.27
N PRO A 66 8.04 3.34 -4.73
CA PRO A 66 7.75 3.97 -3.43
C PRO A 66 6.58 4.96 -3.46
N THR A 67 6.14 5.39 -4.65
CA THR A 67 5.16 6.45 -4.82
C THR A 67 3.76 5.88 -4.94
N SER A 68 2.83 6.24 -4.05
CA SER A 68 1.45 5.71 -4.09
C SER A 68 0.72 5.97 -5.43
N LYS A 69 1.07 7.05 -6.14
CA LYS A 69 0.53 7.36 -7.47
C LYS A 69 0.83 6.29 -8.52
N THR A 70 1.96 5.59 -8.43
CA THR A 70 2.32 4.55 -9.42
C THR A 70 1.56 3.24 -9.18
N TRP A 71 0.83 3.16 -8.06
CA TRP A 71 0.02 1.99 -7.71
C TRP A 71 -1.38 2.09 -8.30
N ILE A 72 -1.85 3.30 -8.62
CA ILE A 72 -3.20 3.54 -9.15
C ILE A 72 -3.36 2.85 -10.51
N GLY A 73 -4.49 2.16 -10.69
CA GLY A 73 -4.81 1.36 -11.87
C GLY A 73 -4.10 0.00 -11.93
N LYS A 74 -3.27 -0.36 -10.93
CA LYS A 74 -2.67 -1.69 -10.84
C LYS A 74 -3.64 -2.66 -10.18
N GLN A 75 -3.71 -3.87 -10.72
CA GLN A 75 -4.46 -4.98 -10.17
C GLN A 75 -3.60 -5.78 -9.19
N ILE A 76 -4.18 -6.06 -8.02
CA ILE A 76 -3.59 -6.85 -6.95
C ILE A 76 -4.54 -7.97 -6.54
N GLU A 77 -3.97 -9.07 -6.08
CA GLU A 77 -4.67 -10.19 -5.48
C GLU A 77 -4.53 -10.10 -3.95
N LEU A 78 -5.65 -10.19 -3.25
CA LEU A 78 -5.74 -10.19 -1.80
C LEU A 78 -5.95 -11.61 -1.33
N VAL A 79 -5.02 -12.14 -0.54
CA VAL A 79 -5.06 -13.52 -0.05
C VAL A 79 -5.03 -13.55 1.47
N LEU A 80 -5.62 -14.60 2.06
CA LEU A 80 -5.41 -14.89 3.47
C LEU A 80 -3.96 -15.31 3.71
N GLY A 81 -3.32 -14.69 4.70
CA GLY A 81 -2.02 -15.11 5.20
C GLY A 81 -1.83 -14.78 6.67
N GLU A 82 -0.64 -15.01 7.18
CA GLU A 82 -0.30 -14.77 8.58
C GLU A 82 0.80 -13.72 8.66
N VAL A 83 0.64 -12.75 9.57
CA VAL A 83 1.69 -11.78 9.89
C VAL A 83 2.01 -11.84 11.38
N THR A 84 3.28 -11.74 11.71
CA THR A 84 3.71 -11.59 13.11
C THR A 84 3.60 -10.12 13.50
N PHE A 85 2.76 -9.83 14.50
CA PHE A 85 2.63 -8.51 15.10
C PHE A 85 2.71 -8.65 16.62
N GLN A 86 3.60 -7.89 17.25
CA GLN A 86 3.86 -7.97 18.69
C GLN A 86 4.14 -9.41 19.19
N ASN A 87 4.98 -10.15 18.45
CA ASN A 87 5.33 -11.56 18.72
C ASN A 87 4.15 -12.54 18.72
N LYS A 88 2.98 -12.14 18.20
CA LYS A 88 1.84 -13.03 17.96
C LYS A 88 1.61 -13.20 16.47
N GLN A 89 1.35 -14.42 16.04
CA GLN A 89 0.80 -14.68 14.71
C GLN A 89 -0.65 -14.24 14.68
N GLN A 90 -1.00 -13.43 13.70
CA GLN A 90 -2.37 -13.03 13.43
C GLN A 90 -2.68 -13.22 11.94
N GLU A 91 -3.89 -13.68 11.66
CA GLU A 91 -4.41 -13.71 10.30
C GLU A 91 -4.50 -12.28 9.76
N ALA A 92 -4.03 -12.10 8.54
CA ALA A 92 -4.05 -10.83 7.85
C ALA A 92 -4.26 -11.03 6.37
N VAL A 93 -4.83 -10.01 5.74
CA VAL A 93 -4.89 -9.91 4.29
C VAL A 93 -3.49 -9.61 3.77
N ILE A 94 -2.95 -10.46 2.91
CA ILE A 94 -1.67 -10.28 2.23
C ILE A 94 -1.93 -9.86 0.79
N VAL A 95 -1.23 -8.82 0.35
CA VAL A 95 -1.31 -8.32 -1.02
C VAL A 95 -0.31 -9.06 -1.90
N ARG A 96 -0.75 -9.49 -3.08
CA ARG A 96 0.07 -10.05 -4.16
C ARG A 96 -0.10 -9.22 -5.43
N PRO A 97 0.98 -8.71 -6.04
CA PRO A 97 0.90 -8.00 -7.32
C PRO A 97 0.44 -8.97 -8.42
N ALA A 98 -0.67 -8.68 -9.10
CA ALA A 98 -1.19 -9.49 -10.21
C ALA A 98 -0.84 -8.89 -11.59
N SER A 99 -0.75 -7.56 -11.66
CA SER A 99 -0.29 -6.84 -12.86
C SER A 99 1.23 -6.94 -13.04
N PRO A 100 1.76 -6.88 -14.28
CA PRO A 100 3.20 -6.82 -14.51
C PRO A 100 3.82 -5.67 -13.70
N SER A 101 4.83 -6.01 -12.90
CA SER A 101 5.66 -5.05 -12.17
C SER A 101 6.25 -4.04 -13.13
N LEU A 102 6.44 -2.79 -12.70
CA LEU A 102 7.00 -1.74 -13.56
C LEU A 102 8.30 -2.24 -14.20
N THR A 103 8.45 -1.98 -15.51
CA THR A 103 9.72 -2.20 -16.18
C THR A 103 10.76 -1.23 -15.62
N ALA A 104 12.03 -1.61 -15.67
CA ALA A 104 13.13 -0.82 -15.10
C ALA A 104 13.15 0.65 -15.58
N ASP A 105 12.69 0.92 -16.81
CA ASP A 105 12.55 2.26 -17.39
C ASP A 105 11.55 3.15 -16.63
N GLU A 106 10.41 2.61 -16.19
CA GLU A 106 9.41 3.40 -15.45
C GLU A 106 9.83 3.63 -13.99
N ILE A 107 10.59 2.70 -13.41
CA ILE A 107 11.18 2.85 -12.06
C ILE A 107 12.21 3.99 -12.08
N ALA A 108 13.02 4.11 -13.14
CA ALA A 108 14.00 5.18 -13.30
C ALA A 108 13.35 6.57 -13.46
N ALA A 109 12.18 6.64 -14.11
CA ALA A 109 11.44 7.90 -14.24
C ALA A 109 10.85 8.37 -12.88
N ALA A 110 10.45 7.44 -12.01
CA ALA A 110 9.90 7.77 -10.69
C ALA A 110 10.95 8.13 -9.63
N THR A 111 12.18 7.62 -9.72
CA THR A 111 13.29 7.96 -8.81
C THR A 111 14.03 9.24 -9.18
N ALA A 112 13.82 9.80 -10.39
CA ALA A 112 14.46 11.05 -10.81
C ALA A 112 13.94 12.32 -10.12
N ALA A 113 12.91 12.24 -9.27
CA ALA A 113 12.22 13.40 -8.70
C ALA A 113 12.49 13.69 -7.21
N ALA A 114 13.41 12.99 -6.54
CA ALA A 114 13.84 13.39 -5.19
C ALA A 114 15.34 13.19 -5.00
N PRO A 115 16.18 14.23 -5.14
CA PRO A 115 17.46 14.22 -4.47
C PRO A 115 17.16 14.22 -2.96
N MET A 116 17.44 13.11 -2.28
CA MET A 116 17.71 13.15 -0.86
C MET A 116 18.82 14.19 -0.65
N PRO A 117 18.65 15.22 0.19
CA PRO A 117 19.79 16.03 0.58
C PRO A 117 20.83 15.08 1.20
N PRO A 118 22.13 15.23 0.86
CA PRO A 118 23.17 14.50 1.56
C PRO A 118 22.98 14.72 3.07
N ARG A 119 23.04 13.64 3.85
CA ARG A 119 23.12 13.76 5.31
C ARG A 119 24.39 14.55 5.60
N ASP A 120 24.22 15.81 5.96
CA ASP A 120 25.28 16.67 6.46
C ASP A 120 25.80 16.09 7.79
N ASP A 121 27.12 15.97 7.83
CA ASP A 121 27.93 15.58 8.96
C ASP A 121 27.80 16.64 10.07
N MET A 122 27.14 16.34 11.19
CA MET A 122 27.24 17.13 12.43
C MET A 122 26.98 16.24 13.66
N ASP A 123 28.04 15.70 14.24
CA ASP A 123 28.23 15.72 15.71
C ASP A 123 29.73 15.81 16.00
N GLU A 124 30.19 17.05 15.90
CA GLU A 124 31.42 17.57 16.48
C GLU A 124 31.41 17.38 18.02
N HIS A 125 32.56 16.99 18.57
CA HIS A 125 33.01 17.29 19.94
C HIS A 125 32.25 16.72 21.16
N ILE A 126 32.83 15.69 21.80
CA ILE A 126 32.71 15.48 23.25
C ILE A 126 34.11 15.68 23.87
N PRO A 127 34.34 16.70 24.72
CA PRO A 127 35.61 16.92 25.39
C PRO A 127 35.74 16.09 26.67
N PHE A 128 36.95 15.65 26.98
CA PHE A 128 37.42 15.42 28.35
C PHE A 128 38.77 16.10 28.53
#